data_AF-A0A2A2ZD90-F1
#
_entry.id   AF-A0A2A2ZD90-F1
#
_cell.length_a   1.000
_cell.length_b   1.000
_cell.length_c   1.000
_cell.angle_alpha   90.00
_cell.angle_beta   90.00
_cell.angle_gamma   90.00
#
_symmetry.space_group_name_H-M   'P 1'
#
loop_
_entity.id
_entity.type
_entity.pdbx_description
1 polymer ?
#
loop_
_entity_poly.entity_id
_entity_poly.type
_entity_poly.pdbx_seq_one_letter_code
_entity_poly.pdbx_strand_id
1 'polypeptide(L)'
;MLIQRATLLDGTAADIRVGARIEEVAPADDGLAARAGEGVLYAGGGTVLPGLHDHHVHLRSAASALDSFFVGPPGVSTRAELTRLLANATPGPDGWIRAVGYHDSVAGALDRTALDAIVRDLPVRIQHRSGALWILNSEALGRIGLAEHPDGRLRSADRGWSQALAHRETDLAELSRRITATGVTGVTDATPDLDDDDRAALAAAHARGEFRPRPSFLSPGKKILHDDRLNLDALTEWVAGQHDTGQPVAVHCVTAAQLVVAIAALRAAGTHPRDRIEHAAVVPDDNLADLAELGVTVVTQPNFVAERGDQYLAEVPADEHDQLWRLASLRDARVPVALSTDMPFGHGDPWTAMRAAVHRTTPSGVVLGARECVSARTALTMFLGRADQPDRVRSVQPGEPGDLCVLNEPPHTALAELDAGMVAATIIGGELVYFAM
;
A
#
# COMPACT_ATOMS: atom_id res chain seq x y z
N MET A 1 -29.38 2.51 1.05
CA MET A 1 -29.67 1.76 -0.19
C MET A 1 -29.87 0.29 0.16
N LEU A 2 -30.59 -0.44 -0.68
CA LEU A 2 -30.80 -1.87 -0.52
C LEU A 2 -29.97 -2.64 -1.56
N ILE A 3 -29.17 -3.61 -1.11
CA ILE A 3 -28.47 -4.58 -1.96
C ILE A 3 -29.26 -5.87 -1.92
N GLN A 4 -29.76 -6.33 -3.06
CA GLN A 4 -30.60 -7.54 -3.16
C GLN A 4 -29.83 -8.70 -3.78
N ARG A 5 -30.17 -9.92 -3.35
CA ARG A 5 -29.61 -11.18 -3.86
C ARG A 5 -28.08 -11.21 -3.75
N ALA A 6 -27.53 -10.73 -2.65
CA ALA A 6 -26.11 -10.85 -2.37
C ALA A 6 -25.77 -12.27 -1.90
N THR A 7 -24.52 -12.68 -2.11
CA THR A 7 -23.94 -13.85 -1.46
C THR A 7 -22.78 -13.40 -0.57
N LEU A 8 -22.79 -13.76 0.72
CA LEU A 8 -21.66 -13.49 1.61
C LEU A 8 -20.52 -14.47 1.32
N LEU A 9 -19.31 -14.16 1.80
CA LEU A 9 -18.10 -14.95 1.53
C LEU A 9 -18.20 -16.42 2.00
N ASP A 10 -19.07 -16.72 2.96
CA ASP A 10 -19.35 -18.07 3.46
C ASP A 10 -20.41 -18.84 2.63
N GLY A 11 -20.99 -18.19 1.62
CA GLY A 11 -22.04 -18.75 0.75
C GLY A 11 -23.46 -18.39 1.17
N THR A 12 -23.65 -17.65 2.27
CA THR A 12 -24.98 -17.26 2.74
C THR A 12 -25.62 -16.26 1.78
N ALA A 13 -26.82 -16.56 1.28
CA ALA A 13 -27.60 -15.62 0.48
C ALA A 13 -28.30 -14.59 1.38
N ALA A 14 -28.16 -13.31 1.04
CA ALA A 14 -28.69 -12.22 1.86
C ALA A 14 -29.19 -11.03 1.03
N ASP A 15 -30.15 -10.30 1.60
CA ASP A 15 -30.45 -8.91 1.25
C ASP A 15 -29.87 -8.00 2.34
N ILE A 16 -29.22 -6.91 1.95
CA ILE A 16 -28.47 -6.03 2.86
C ILE A 16 -28.97 -4.61 2.68
N ARG A 17 -29.52 -4.02 3.74
CA ARG A 17 -29.82 -2.59 3.79
C ARG A 17 -28.66 -1.84 4.43
N VAL A 18 -28.14 -0.85 3.70
CA VAL A 18 -26.94 -0.12 4.09
C VAL A 18 -27.16 1.39 4.03
N GLY A 19 -26.88 2.07 5.14
CA GLY A 19 -26.69 3.51 5.25
C GLY A 19 -25.25 3.80 5.69
N ALA A 20 -25.02 4.81 6.54
CA ALA A 20 -23.69 5.04 7.13
C ALA A 20 -23.15 3.81 7.89
N ARG A 21 -24.06 2.98 8.40
CA ARG A 21 -23.82 1.63 8.92
C ARG A 21 -24.75 0.66 8.20
N ILE A 22 -24.40 -0.62 8.26
CA ILE A 22 -25.32 -1.69 7.86
C ILE A 22 -26.50 -1.67 8.84
N GLU A 23 -27.71 -1.50 8.30
CA GLU A 23 -28.94 -1.38 9.10
C GLU A 23 -29.58 -2.74 9.33
N GLU A 24 -29.69 -3.54 8.26
CA GLU A 24 -30.37 -4.84 8.27
C GLU A 24 -29.64 -5.80 7.32
N VAL A 25 -29.56 -7.07 7.73
CA VAL A 25 -29.14 -8.20 6.88
C VAL A 25 -30.19 -9.29 7.07
N ALA A 26 -30.90 -9.65 6.01
CA ALA A 26 -31.93 -10.68 6.05
C ALA A 26 -31.57 -11.82 5.10
N PRO A 27 -31.94 -13.08 5.41
CA PRO A 27 -31.85 -14.18 4.45
C PRO A 27 -32.61 -13.86 3.16
N ALA A 28 -32.10 -14.30 2.02
CA ALA A 28 -32.72 -14.02 0.72
C ALA A 28 -34.15 -14.57 0.58
N ASP A 29 -34.51 -15.60 1.36
CA ASP A 29 -35.85 -16.21 1.33
C ASP A 29 -36.91 -15.37 2.06
N ASP A 30 -36.52 -14.67 3.13
CA ASP A 30 -37.39 -13.70 3.82
C ASP A 30 -37.45 -12.38 3.03
N GLY A 31 -36.29 -11.97 2.48
CA GLY A 31 -36.13 -10.84 1.58
C GLY A 31 -36.37 -9.47 2.24
N LEU A 32 -35.66 -8.44 1.79
CA LEU A 32 -35.96 -7.06 2.17
C LEU A 32 -36.74 -6.38 1.04
N ALA A 33 -37.90 -5.82 1.37
CA ALA A 33 -38.62 -4.95 0.46
C ALA A 33 -37.95 -3.57 0.42
N ALA A 34 -37.77 -3.00 -0.77
CA ALA A 34 -37.26 -1.65 -0.93
C ALA A 34 -38.21 -0.61 -0.31
N ARG A 35 -37.67 0.32 0.48
CA ARG A 35 -38.43 1.45 1.04
C ARG A 35 -38.70 2.48 -0.07
N ALA A 36 -39.72 3.31 0.11
CA ALA A 36 -40.02 4.38 -0.85
C ALA A 36 -38.82 5.34 -1.00
N GLY A 37 -38.33 5.52 -2.22
CA GLY A 37 -37.16 6.36 -2.53
C GLY A 37 -35.80 5.71 -2.21
N GLU A 38 -35.77 4.45 -1.78
CA GLU A 38 -34.52 3.73 -1.53
C GLU A 38 -33.90 3.25 -2.85
N GLY A 39 -32.64 3.64 -3.10
CA GLY A 39 -31.86 3.07 -4.21
C GLY A 39 -31.65 1.57 -4.03
N VAL A 40 -31.81 0.80 -5.10
CA VAL A 40 -31.65 -0.67 -5.11
C VAL A 40 -30.48 -1.05 -6.00
N LEU A 41 -29.55 -1.84 -5.47
CA LEU A 41 -28.47 -2.49 -6.20
C LEU A 41 -28.76 -4.00 -6.24
N TYR A 42 -28.89 -4.56 -7.44
CA TYR A 42 -29.12 -5.99 -7.60
C TYR A 42 -27.77 -6.71 -7.77
N ALA A 43 -27.35 -7.49 -6.76
CA ALA A 43 -26.08 -8.23 -6.80
C ALA A 43 -26.18 -9.53 -7.61
N GLY A 44 -27.38 -10.07 -7.84
CA GLY A 44 -27.60 -11.20 -8.74
C GLY A 44 -26.88 -12.50 -8.36
N GLY A 45 -26.64 -12.73 -7.06
CA GLY A 45 -25.83 -13.83 -6.54
C GLY A 45 -24.35 -13.49 -6.37
N GLY A 46 -23.94 -12.29 -6.79
CA GLY A 46 -22.59 -11.76 -6.63
C GLY A 46 -22.19 -11.59 -5.17
N THR A 47 -20.88 -11.63 -4.93
CA THR A 47 -20.31 -11.63 -3.58
C THR A 47 -20.38 -10.23 -2.96
N VAL A 48 -20.83 -10.11 -1.70
CA VAL A 48 -20.70 -8.87 -0.92
C VAL A 48 -19.74 -9.07 0.24
N LEU A 49 -18.73 -8.20 0.30
CA LEU A 49 -17.68 -8.18 1.30
C LEU A 49 -17.75 -6.88 2.10
N PRO A 50 -17.19 -6.84 3.33
CA PRO A 50 -16.70 -5.58 3.86
C PRO A 50 -15.79 -4.93 2.81
N GLY A 51 -15.88 -3.62 2.66
CA GLY A 51 -15.04 -2.90 1.71
C GLY A 51 -13.56 -3.10 2.04
N LEU A 52 -12.71 -3.31 1.02
CA LEU A 52 -11.29 -3.58 1.24
C LEU A 52 -10.62 -2.38 1.94
N HIS A 53 -9.61 -2.67 2.76
CA HIS A 53 -8.76 -1.66 3.40
C HIS A 53 -7.30 -1.91 3.03
N ASP A 54 -6.65 -0.94 2.40
CA ASP A 54 -5.22 -1.02 2.12
C ASP A 54 -4.43 -0.49 3.32
N HIS A 55 -3.77 -1.38 4.06
CA HIS A 55 -3.21 -1.07 5.37
C HIS A 55 -1.87 -0.30 5.35
N HIS A 56 -1.30 -0.05 4.17
CA HIS A 56 -0.07 0.73 4.00
C HIS A 56 0.00 1.30 2.58
N VAL A 57 -0.16 2.62 2.48
CA VAL A 57 -0.01 3.37 1.22
C VAL A 57 0.68 4.71 1.47
N HIS A 58 1.06 5.41 0.41
CA HIS A 58 1.61 6.76 0.45
C HIS A 58 0.78 7.66 -0.47
N LEU A 59 -0.29 8.28 0.04
CA LEU A 59 -1.34 8.89 -0.79
C LEU A 59 -0.83 10.04 -1.67
N ARG A 60 -0.05 10.97 -1.09
CA ARG A 60 0.52 12.09 -1.86
C ARG A 60 1.53 11.60 -2.90
N SER A 61 2.36 10.62 -2.54
CA SER A 61 3.29 10.01 -3.47
C SER A 61 2.54 9.29 -4.59
N ALA A 62 1.47 8.56 -4.28
CA ALA A 62 0.64 7.85 -5.23
C ALA A 62 -0.05 8.82 -6.20
N ALA A 63 -0.63 9.90 -5.68
CA ALA A 63 -1.26 10.92 -6.51
C ALA A 63 -0.23 11.65 -7.39
N SER A 64 0.98 11.93 -6.87
CA SER A 64 2.08 12.47 -7.69
C SER A 64 2.59 11.48 -8.75
N ALA A 65 2.48 10.17 -8.52
CA ALA A 65 2.93 9.14 -9.45
C ALA A 65 2.02 9.03 -10.68
N LEU A 66 0.74 9.42 -10.57
CA LEU A 66 -0.21 9.43 -11.68
C LEU A 66 0.23 10.32 -12.85
N ASP A 67 0.94 11.39 -12.54
CA ASP A 67 1.48 12.36 -13.51
C ASP A 67 2.97 12.15 -13.79
N SER A 68 3.51 10.99 -13.46
CA SER A 68 4.93 10.67 -13.65
C SER A 68 5.11 9.49 -14.59
N PHE A 69 6.16 9.53 -15.39
CA PHE A 69 6.57 8.38 -16.19
C PHE A 69 7.12 7.27 -15.30
N PHE A 70 6.68 6.03 -15.50
CA PHE A 70 7.28 4.88 -14.86
C PHE A 70 8.52 4.43 -15.65
N VAL A 71 9.70 4.48 -15.02
CA VAL A 71 10.99 4.25 -15.69
C VAL A 71 11.79 3.09 -15.09
N GLY A 72 11.09 2.15 -14.46
CA GLY A 72 11.66 0.91 -13.93
C GLY A 72 11.10 -0.36 -14.55
N PRO A 73 11.68 -1.52 -14.20
CA PRO A 73 11.17 -2.81 -14.64
C PRO A 73 9.74 -3.08 -14.12
N PRO A 74 8.93 -3.87 -14.85
CA PRO A 74 9.24 -4.48 -16.14
C PRO A 74 9.10 -3.52 -17.34
N GLY A 75 8.46 -2.36 -17.16
CA GLY A 75 8.13 -1.44 -18.28
C GLY A 75 9.35 -0.81 -18.97
N VAL A 76 10.39 -0.49 -18.20
CA VAL A 76 11.68 0.00 -18.70
C VAL A 76 12.78 -0.83 -18.06
N SER A 77 13.51 -1.60 -18.86
CA SER A 77 14.49 -2.57 -18.36
C SER A 77 15.92 -2.30 -18.86
N THR A 78 16.09 -1.36 -19.79
CA THR A 78 17.39 -1.02 -20.38
C THR A 78 17.66 0.47 -20.43
N ARG A 79 18.93 0.85 -20.44
CA ARG A 79 19.37 2.24 -20.63
C ARG A 79 18.82 2.84 -21.92
N ALA A 80 18.77 2.08 -23.01
CA ALA A 80 18.27 2.56 -24.29
C ALA A 80 16.76 2.90 -24.23
N GLU A 81 15.97 2.07 -23.55
CA GLU A 81 14.54 2.36 -23.31
C GLU A 81 14.34 3.59 -22.45
N LEU A 82 15.11 3.73 -21.36
CA LEU A 82 15.10 4.90 -20.49
C LEU A 82 15.42 6.17 -21.29
N THR A 83 16.53 6.17 -22.04
CA THR A 83 16.95 7.30 -22.88
C THR A 83 15.86 7.66 -23.88
N ARG A 84 15.30 6.68 -24.58
CA ARG A 84 14.22 6.90 -25.56
C ARG A 84 12.97 7.48 -24.89
N LEU A 85 12.57 6.98 -23.72
CA LEU A 85 11.41 7.49 -23.00
C LEU A 85 11.63 8.95 -22.60
N LEU A 86 12.73 9.25 -21.91
CA LEU A 86 13.00 10.60 -21.41
C LEU A 86 13.21 11.63 -22.54
N ALA A 87 13.89 11.24 -23.63
CA ALA A 87 14.11 12.13 -24.77
C ALA A 87 12.81 12.48 -25.53
N ASN A 88 11.78 11.62 -25.45
CA ASN A 88 10.47 11.85 -26.06
C ASN A 88 9.40 12.29 -25.04
N ALA A 89 9.78 12.49 -23.79
CA ALA A 89 8.84 12.85 -22.73
C ALA A 89 8.35 14.29 -22.93
N THR A 90 7.03 14.46 -22.99
CA THR A 90 6.41 15.80 -22.92
C THR A 90 6.44 16.28 -21.46
N PRO A 91 7.01 17.45 -21.16
CA PRO A 91 6.96 18.00 -19.81
C PRO A 91 5.52 18.30 -19.38
N GLY A 92 5.26 18.23 -18.06
CA GLY A 92 3.98 18.62 -17.48
C GLY A 92 3.70 20.12 -17.61
N PRO A 93 2.52 20.59 -17.16
CA PRO A 93 2.13 22.00 -17.25
C PRO A 93 3.09 22.99 -16.55
N ASP A 94 3.87 22.50 -15.58
CA ASP A 94 4.90 23.24 -14.87
C ASP A 94 6.28 23.21 -15.56
N GLY A 95 6.37 22.58 -16.74
CA GLY A 95 7.59 22.43 -17.51
C GLY A 95 8.51 21.30 -17.05
N TRP A 96 8.10 20.46 -16.08
CA TRP A 96 8.93 19.37 -15.56
C TRP A 96 8.69 18.04 -16.25
N ILE A 97 9.77 17.31 -16.51
CA ILE A 97 9.71 15.87 -16.77
C ILE A 97 9.88 15.15 -15.43
N ARG A 98 8.86 14.38 -15.05
CA ARG A 98 8.80 13.69 -13.77
C ARG A 98 8.75 12.19 -14.04
N ALA A 99 9.64 11.45 -13.40
CA ALA A 99 9.66 10.00 -13.51
C ALA A 99 9.83 9.33 -12.14
N VAL A 100 9.33 8.12 -12.01
CA VAL A 100 9.34 7.32 -10.79
C VAL A 100 9.65 5.86 -11.10
N GLY A 101 9.96 5.08 -10.07
CA GLY A 101 10.15 3.64 -10.19
C GLY A 101 11.54 3.22 -10.70
N TYR A 102 12.50 4.14 -10.83
CA TYR A 102 13.84 3.81 -11.33
C TYR A 102 14.53 2.73 -10.49
N HIS A 103 15.26 1.84 -11.15
CA HIS A 103 16.14 0.86 -10.50
C HIS A 103 17.50 0.81 -11.20
N ASP A 104 18.57 0.61 -10.44
CA ASP A 104 19.93 0.58 -10.96
C ASP A 104 20.16 -0.55 -12.00
N SER A 105 19.34 -1.60 -12.05
CA SER A 105 19.42 -2.61 -13.12
C SER A 105 19.12 -2.06 -14.53
N VAL A 106 18.43 -0.91 -14.63
CA VAL A 106 18.07 -0.31 -15.92
C VAL A 106 19.29 0.35 -16.58
N ALA A 107 20.00 1.20 -15.84
CA ALA A 107 21.08 2.00 -16.39
C ALA A 107 22.27 2.21 -15.43
N GLY A 108 22.35 1.51 -14.30
CA GLY A 108 23.36 1.69 -13.25
C GLY A 108 23.08 2.89 -12.35
N ALA A 109 24.08 3.38 -11.62
CA ALA A 109 23.92 4.60 -10.85
C ALA A 109 23.77 5.81 -11.79
N LEU A 110 22.58 6.42 -11.83
CA LEU A 110 22.34 7.68 -12.54
C LEU A 110 22.79 8.88 -11.71
N ASP A 111 23.24 9.92 -12.40
CA ASP A 111 23.59 11.22 -11.86
C ASP A 111 23.13 12.34 -12.79
N ARG A 112 23.37 13.60 -12.39
CA ARG A 112 23.02 14.79 -13.19
C ARG A 112 23.63 14.75 -14.59
N THR A 113 24.87 14.28 -14.73
CA THR A 113 25.59 14.26 -16.01
C THR A 113 24.98 13.25 -16.97
N ALA A 114 24.59 12.08 -16.46
CA ALA A 114 23.87 11.07 -17.24
C ALA A 114 22.51 11.59 -17.71
N LEU A 115 21.79 12.35 -16.89
CA LEU A 115 20.50 12.94 -17.28
C LEU A 115 20.67 14.11 -18.26
N ASP A 116 21.68 14.98 -18.07
CA ASP A 116 21.98 16.09 -18.99
C ASP A 116 22.33 15.60 -20.39
N ALA A 117 22.94 14.42 -20.51
CA ALA A 117 23.23 13.78 -21.79
C ALA A 117 21.97 13.33 -22.55
N ILE A 118 20.84 13.17 -21.86
CA ILE A 118 19.55 12.76 -22.44
C ILE A 118 18.65 13.99 -22.66
N VAL A 119 18.47 14.79 -21.61
CA VAL A 119 17.66 16.01 -21.60
C VAL A 119 18.41 17.10 -20.86
N ARG A 120 18.90 18.09 -21.61
CA ARG A 120 19.71 19.19 -21.07
C ARG A 120 18.89 20.41 -20.63
N ASP A 121 17.95 20.83 -21.48
CA ASP A 121 17.33 22.16 -21.38
C ASP A 121 15.97 22.16 -20.64
N LEU A 122 15.49 20.97 -20.25
CA LEU A 122 14.26 20.82 -19.46
C LEU A 122 14.60 20.20 -18.11
N PRO A 123 13.94 20.61 -17.01
CA PRO A 123 14.19 20.03 -15.70
C PRO A 123 13.64 18.61 -15.63
N VAL A 124 14.51 17.66 -15.27
CA VAL A 124 14.16 16.25 -15.06
C VAL A 124 14.37 15.89 -13.60
N ARG A 125 13.37 15.21 -13.02
CA ARG A 125 13.53 14.49 -11.75
C ARG A 125 13.12 13.03 -11.91
N ILE A 126 13.89 12.13 -11.32
CA ILE A 126 13.61 10.70 -11.29
C ILE A 126 13.64 10.21 -9.84
N GLN A 127 12.57 9.56 -9.38
CA GLN A 127 12.56 8.86 -8.10
C GLN A 127 13.01 7.40 -8.28
N HIS A 128 13.96 6.97 -7.47
CA HIS A 128 14.29 5.55 -7.34
C HIS A 128 13.13 4.81 -6.66
N ARG A 129 12.83 3.58 -7.09
CA ARG A 129 11.69 2.79 -6.60
C ARG A 129 11.72 2.47 -5.10
N SER A 130 12.88 2.62 -4.45
CA SER A 130 12.99 2.51 -2.99
C SER A 130 12.38 3.69 -2.24
N GLY A 131 12.02 4.77 -2.94
CA GLY A 131 11.52 6.00 -2.34
C GLY A 131 12.58 6.84 -1.64
N ALA A 132 13.79 6.31 -1.41
CA ALA A 132 14.84 6.94 -0.61
C ALA A 132 15.77 7.89 -1.38
N LEU A 133 15.76 7.85 -2.72
CA LEU A 133 16.68 8.59 -3.58
C LEU A 133 15.94 9.27 -4.74
N TRP A 134 16.33 10.51 -5.00
CA TRP A 134 15.97 11.28 -6.18
C TRP A 134 17.21 11.64 -7.00
N ILE A 135 17.06 11.64 -8.32
CA ILE A 135 18.11 12.02 -9.27
C ILE A 135 17.58 13.17 -10.12
N LEU A 136 18.28 14.30 -10.10
CA LEU A 136 17.93 15.53 -10.81
C LEU A 136 19.03 15.88 -11.82
N ASN A 137 18.64 16.42 -12.99
CA ASN A 137 19.58 16.97 -13.95
C ASN A 137 20.00 18.41 -13.58
N SER A 138 20.94 18.99 -14.33
CA SER A 138 21.48 20.32 -14.03
C SER A 138 20.42 21.42 -14.04
N GLU A 139 19.51 21.39 -15.01
CA GLU A 139 18.40 22.35 -15.11
C GLU A 139 17.45 22.25 -13.90
N ALA A 140 17.09 21.05 -13.49
CA ALA A 140 16.26 20.82 -12.30
C ALA A 140 16.93 21.33 -11.03
N LEU A 141 18.23 21.06 -10.85
CA LEU A 141 19.01 21.55 -9.71
C LEU A 141 19.06 23.08 -9.67
N GLY A 142 19.23 23.74 -10.82
CA GLY A 142 19.17 25.20 -10.92
C GLY A 142 17.84 25.76 -10.43
N ARG A 143 16.72 25.15 -10.83
CA ARG A 143 15.36 25.60 -10.44
C ARG A 143 15.07 25.48 -8.95
N ILE A 144 15.71 24.55 -8.25
CA ILE A 144 15.54 24.38 -6.80
C ILE A 144 16.66 25.03 -5.98
N GLY A 145 17.51 25.87 -6.61
CA GLY A 145 18.57 26.60 -5.92
C GLY A 145 19.80 25.75 -5.53
N LEU A 146 19.99 24.59 -6.17
CA LEU A 146 21.08 23.63 -5.90
C LEU A 146 21.99 23.42 -7.11
N ALA A 147 22.23 24.46 -7.92
CA ALA A 147 23.03 24.38 -9.15
C ALA A 147 24.44 23.77 -8.95
N GLU A 148 25.04 24.00 -7.77
CA GLU A 148 26.37 23.51 -7.39
C GLU A 148 26.37 22.08 -6.81
N HIS A 149 25.22 21.39 -6.75
CA HIS A 149 25.16 20.01 -6.24
C HIS A 149 26.02 19.08 -7.11
N PRO A 150 26.94 18.30 -6.53
CA PRO A 150 28.00 17.64 -7.31
C PRO A 150 27.48 16.64 -8.35
N ASP A 151 26.45 15.86 -8.01
CA ASP A 151 25.99 14.71 -8.82
C ASP A 151 24.47 14.67 -9.03
N GLY A 152 23.72 15.64 -8.51
CA GLY A 152 22.26 15.64 -8.52
C GLY A 152 21.55 14.49 -7.80
N ARG A 153 22.22 13.73 -6.94
CA ARG A 153 21.64 12.62 -6.16
C ARG A 153 21.23 13.10 -4.77
N LEU A 154 19.93 13.18 -4.52
CA LEU A 154 19.34 13.76 -3.31
C LEU A 154 18.60 12.69 -2.50
N ARG A 155 18.91 12.58 -1.20
CA ARG A 155 18.21 11.62 -0.31
C ARG A 155 16.86 12.19 0.12
N SER A 156 15.83 11.36 0.13
CA SER A 156 14.48 11.77 0.55
C SER A 156 14.39 12.24 2.01
N ALA A 157 15.30 11.77 2.86
CA ALA A 157 15.38 12.20 4.26
C ALA A 157 15.90 13.66 4.42
N ASP A 158 16.55 14.22 3.39
CA ASP A 158 17.14 15.55 3.47
C ASP A 158 16.10 16.63 3.15
N ARG A 159 15.51 17.25 4.19
CA ARG A 159 14.39 18.21 4.05
C ARG A 159 14.71 19.49 3.26
N GLY A 160 15.98 19.87 3.16
CA GLY A 160 16.39 21.15 2.58
C GLY A 160 16.01 21.31 1.11
N TRP A 161 16.02 20.23 0.33
CA TRP A 161 15.74 20.29 -1.11
C TRP A 161 14.27 19.96 -1.42
N SER A 162 13.61 19.12 -0.62
CA SER A 162 12.22 18.71 -0.87
C SER A 162 11.25 19.88 -0.70
N GLN A 163 11.54 20.82 0.19
CA GLN A 163 10.77 22.07 0.36
C GLN A 163 10.94 23.04 -0.81
N ALA A 164 12.09 22.99 -1.50
CA ALA A 164 12.38 23.83 -2.65
C ALA A 164 11.69 23.34 -3.94
N LEU A 165 11.25 22.08 -3.97
CA LEU A 165 10.33 21.62 -5.01
C LEU A 165 8.96 22.24 -4.77
N ALA A 166 8.49 23.03 -5.75
CA ALA A 166 7.13 23.56 -5.72
C ALA A 166 6.11 22.42 -5.49
N HIS A 167 5.32 22.55 -4.42
CA HIS A 167 4.23 21.62 -4.14
C HIS A 167 3.18 21.79 -5.24
N ARG A 168 2.84 20.71 -5.92
CA ARG A 168 1.79 20.70 -6.93
C ARG A 168 0.51 20.16 -6.29
N GLU A 169 -0.63 20.75 -6.63
CA GLU A 169 -1.93 20.12 -6.38
C GLU A 169 -1.96 18.75 -7.07
N THR A 170 -2.00 17.70 -6.27
CA THR A 170 -2.08 16.31 -6.73
C THR A 170 -3.53 15.94 -7.00
N ASP A 171 -3.81 15.21 -8.09
CA ASP A 171 -5.16 14.78 -8.45
C ASP A 171 -5.63 13.61 -7.55
N LEU A 172 -6.04 13.95 -6.33
CA LEU A 172 -6.61 13.01 -5.36
C LEU A 172 -7.93 12.42 -5.85
N ALA A 173 -8.66 13.12 -6.72
CA ALA A 173 -9.92 12.62 -7.27
C ALA A 173 -9.68 11.48 -8.27
N GLU A 174 -8.68 11.58 -9.15
CA GLU A 174 -8.27 10.48 -10.02
C GLU A 174 -7.71 9.31 -9.22
N LEU A 175 -6.85 9.57 -8.24
CA LEU A 175 -6.36 8.51 -7.35
C LEU A 175 -7.54 7.80 -6.66
N SER A 176 -8.49 8.57 -6.13
CA SER A 176 -9.69 8.06 -5.50
C SER A 176 -10.48 7.15 -6.43
N ARG A 177 -10.70 7.55 -7.69
CA ARG A 177 -11.44 6.74 -8.68
C ARG A 177 -10.75 5.40 -8.93
N ARG A 178 -9.43 5.38 -9.07
CA ARG A 178 -8.66 4.15 -9.28
C ARG A 178 -8.73 3.22 -8.08
N ILE A 179 -8.58 3.76 -6.87
CA ILE A 179 -8.68 2.97 -5.64
C ILE A 179 -10.08 2.39 -5.48
N THR A 180 -11.14 3.19 -5.62
CA THR A 180 -12.51 2.70 -5.43
C THR A 180 -12.95 1.71 -6.49
N ALA A 181 -12.39 1.77 -7.71
CA ALA A 181 -12.63 0.76 -8.75
C ALA A 181 -12.15 -0.65 -8.34
N THR A 182 -11.23 -0.76 -7.37
CA THR A 182 -10.73 -2.04 -6.86
C THR A 182 -11.48 -2.55 -5.62
N GLY A 183 -12.57 -1.90 -5.20
CA GLY A 183 -13.32 -2.32 -4.01
C GLY A 183 -12.79 -1.77 -2.69
N VAL A 184 -11.75 -0.93 -2.75
CA VAL A 184 -11.13 -0.31 -1.57
C VAL A 184 -11.99 0.85 -1.05
N THR A 185 -12.28 0.81 0.24
CA THR A 185 -13.12 1.78 0.96
C THR A 185 -12.35 2.54 2.05
N GLY A 186 -11.17 2.06 2.42
CA GLY A 186 -10.31 2.66 3.42
C GLY A 186 -8.83 2.42 3.11
N VAL A 187 -8.00 3.33 3.57
CA VAL A 187 -6.54 3.29 3.35
C VAL A 187 -5.82 3.79 4.60
N THR A 188 -4.64 3.25 4.87
CA THR A 188 -3.75 3.76 5.93
C THR A 188 -2.50 4.35 5.30
N ASP A 189 -2.34 5.67 5.41
CA ASP A 189 -1.15 6.37 4.96
C ASP A 189 0.01 6.11 5.93
N ALA A 190 1.10 5.60 5.37
CA ALA A 190 2.29 5.16 6.08
C ALA A 190 3.49 6.09 5.85
N THR A 191 3.26 7.32 5.40
CA THR A 191 4.31 8.33 5.24
C THR A 191 4.84 8.73 6.63
N PRO A 192 6.13 8.52 6.93
CA PRO A 192 6.68 8.67 8.28
C PRO A 192 6.54 10.07 8.86
N ASP A 193 6.72 11.07 8.01
CA ASP A 193 6.82 12.47 8.44
C ASP A 193 5.68 13.32 7.86
N LEU A 194 4.51 12.70 7.70
CA LEU A 194 3.32 13.41 7.24
C LEU A 194 2.89 14.41 8.31
N ASP A 195 3.07 15.70 8.04
CA ASP A 195 2.80 16.75 9.01
C ASP A 195 1.29 16.97 9.26
N ASP A 196 0.97 17.78 10.26
CA ASP A 196 -0.41 18.00 10.71
C ASP A 196 -1.27 18.68 9.63
N ASP A 197 -0.67 19.59 8.85
CA ASP A 197 -1.34 20.31 7.77
C ASP A 197 -1.66 19.35 6.61
N ASP A 198 -0.74 18.45 6.28
CA ASP A 198 -0.93 17.42 5.27
C ASP A 198 -2.02 16.41 5.68
N ARG A 199 -2.01 15.95 6.93
CA ARG A 199 -3.07 15.07 7.46
C ARG A 199 -4.42 15.77 7.45
N ALA A 200 -4.47 17.03 7.87
CA ALA A 200 -5.68 17.85 7.82
C ALA A 200 -6.18 18.05 6.39
N ALA A 201 -5.28 18.29 5.43
CA ALA A 201 -5.63 18.45 4.03
C ALA A 201 -6.21 17.17 3.41
N LEU A 202 -5.62 16.01 3.69
CA LEU A 202 -6.15 14.70 3.25
C LEU A 202 -7.51 14.40 3.89
N ALA A 203 -7.67 14.68 5.19
CA ALA A 203 -8.96 14.54 5.87
C ALA A 203 -10.02 15.49 5.30
N ALA A 204 -9.64 16.72 4.95
CA ALA A 204 -10.53 17.70 4.34
C ALA A 204 -10.91 17.30 2.89
N ALA A 205 -9.97 16.75 2.10
CA ALA A 205 -10.26 16.20 0.79
C ALA A 205 -11.29 15.06 0.88
N HIS A 206 -11.19 14.20 1.90
CA HIS A 206 -12.19 13.19 2.18
C HIS A 206 -13.56 13.78 2.55
N ALA A 207 -13.58 14.73 3.50
CA ALA A 207 -14.82 15.37 3.94
C ALA A 207 -15.56 16.12 2.82
N ARG A 208 -14.83 16.64 1.81
CA ARG A 208 -15.40 17.27 0.61
C ARG A 208 -15.78 16.29 -0.50
N GLY A 209 -15.49 15.00 -0.34
CA GLY A 209 -15.75 13.97 -1.35
C GLY A 209 -14.79 13.96 -2.54
N GLU A 210 -13.70 14.74 -2.48
CA GLU A 210 -12.61 14.72 -3.47
C GLU A 210 -11.85 13.39 -3.39
N PHE A 211 -11.59 12.89 -2.18
CA PHE A 211 -11.00 11.57 -1.94
C PHE A 211 -11.99 10.66 -1.19
N ARG A 212 -12.58 9.69 -1.88
CA ARG A 212 -13.69 8.88 -1.36
C ARG A 212 -13.28 7.86 -0.28
N PRO A 213 -12.18 7.08 -0.42
CA PRO A 213 -11.75 6.14 0.62
C PRO A 213 -11.49 6.84 1.95
N ARG A 214 -11.75 6.17 3.08
CA ARG A 214 -11.45 6.73 4.41
C ARG A 214 -9.95 6.69 4.70
N PRO A 215 -9.28 7.84 4.86
CA PRO A 215 -7.88 7.85 5.23
C PRO A 215 -7.71 7.59 6.73
N SER A 216 -6.66 6.87 7.07
CA SER A 216 -6.08 6.76 8.42
C SER A 216 -4.58 7.01 8.31
N PHE A 217 -3.91 7.38 9.40
CA PHE A 217 -2.52 7.84 9.35
C PHE A 217 -1.67 7.15 10.41
N LEU A 218 -0.47 6.71 10.04
CA LEU A 218 0.51 6.18 11.00
C LEU A 218 1.39 7.28 11.61
N SER A 219 1.56 8.41 10.91
CA SER A 219 2.24 9.60 11.46
C SER A 219 1.45 10.16 12.65
N PRO A 220 2.11 10.61 13.73
CA PRO A 220 3.57 10.74 13.89
C PRO A 220 4.27 9.47 14.41
N GLY A 221 3.54 8.40 14.66
CA GLY A 221 4.07 7.13 15.19
C GLY A 221 4.77 6.25 14.15
N LYS A 222 5.13 6.74 12.97
CA LYS A 222 5.76 5.95 11.91
C LYS A 222 7.24 6.28 11.77
N LYS A 223 8.10 5.25 11.76
CA LYS A 223 9.55 5.42 11.62
C LYS A 223 10.14 4.49 10.56
N ILE A 224 11.08 5.02 9.79
CA ILE A 224 11.92 4.25 8.87
C ILE A 224 13.27 4.00 9.51
N LEU A 225 13.68 2.73 9.53
CA LEU A 225 15.02 2.32 9.95
C LEU A 225 15.95 2.27 8.73
N HIS A 226 17.20 2.65 8.95
CA HIS A 226 18.25 2.61 7.93
C HIS A 226 19.41 1.76 8.47
N ASP A 227 19.86 0.77 7.69
CA ASP A 227 20.89 -0.19 8.13
C ASP A 227 22.21 0.50 8.54
N ASP A 228 22.58 1.59 7.87
CA ASP A 228 23.80 2.35 8.13
C ASP A 228 23.70 3.24 9.39
N ARG A 229 22.53 3.31 10.03
CA ARG A 229 22.24 4.19 11.17
C ARG A 229 21.39 3.52 12.25
N LEU A 230 21.37 2.20 12.32
CA LEU A 230 20.64 1.47 13.36
C LEU A 230 21.16 1.86 14.74
N ASN A 231 20.24 2.27 15.61
CA ASN A 231 20.54 2.67 16.99
C ASN A 231 19.40 2.19 17.90
N LEU A 232 19.69 1.15 18.69
CA LEU A 232 18.72 0.51 19.57
C LEU A 232 18.24 1.44 20.68
N ASP A 233 19.15 2.16 21.33
CA ASP A 233 18.82 3.03 22.46
C ASP A 233 17.89 4.16 22.00
N ALA A 234 18.26 4.84 20.91
CA ALA A 234 17.44 5.91 20.33
C ALA A 234 16.09 5.40 19.79
N LEU A 235 16.01 4.16 19.32
CA LEU A 235 14.72 3.56 18.93
C LEU A 235 13.87 3.27 20.17
N THR A 236 14.47 2.69 21.21
CA THR A 236 13.79 2.36 22.47
C THR A 236 13.23 3.61 23.15
N GLU A 237 14.04 4.66 23.27
CA GLU A 237 13.62 5.95 23.83
C GLU A 237 12.46 6.56 23.03
N TRP A 238 12.51 6.47 21.70
CA TRP A 238 11.45 6.97 20.83
C TRP A 238 10.15 6.15 21.00
N VAL A 239 10.24 4.82 21.07
CA VAL A 239 9.08 3.95 21.30
C VAL A 239 8.43 4.26 22.64
N ALA A 240 9.23 4.32 23.72
CA ALA A 240 8.73 4.66 25.05
C ALA A 240 8.06 6.05 25.08
N GLY A 241 8.67 7.06 24.46
CA GLY A 241 8.09 8.39 24.36
C GLY A 241 6.76 8.44 23.61
N GLN A 242 6.61 7.66 22.53
CA GLN A 242 5.32 7.53 21.83
C GLN A 242 4.28 6.87 22.74
N HIS A 243 4.64 5.78 23.41
CA HIS A 243 3.74 5.04 24.31
C HIS A 243 3.31 5.85 25.53
N ASP A 244 4.19 6.67 26.11
CA ASP A 244 3.88 7.58 27.23
C ASP A 244 2.78 8.59 26.88
N THR A 245 2.60 8.90 25.60
CA THR A 245 1.52 9.76 25.09
C THR A 245 0.31 8.96 24.57
N GLY A 246 0.31 7.64 24.74
CA GLY A 246 -0.74 6.72 24.28
C GLY A 246 -0.76 6.49 22.77
N GLN A 247 0.31 6.83 22.06
CA GLN A 247 0.41 6.68 20.61
C GLN A 247 1.09 5.35 20.25
N PRO A 248 0.51 4.54 19.33
CA PRO A 248 1.20 3.36 18.81
C PRO A 248 2.40 3.75 17.94
N VAL A 249 3.29 2.77 17.73
CA VAL A 249 4.37 2.87 16.77
C VAL A 249 4.18 1.92 15.58
N ALA A 250 4.63 2.35 14.41
CA ALA A 250 4.73 1.55 13.20
C ALA A 250 6.18 1.63 12.68
N VAL A 251 6.90 0.51 12.68
CA VAL A 251 8.33 0.50 12.35
C VAL A 251 8.56 -0.21 11.01
N HIS A 252 9.09 0.51 10.02
CA HIS A 252 9.49 -0.06 8.73
C HIS A 252 10.72 -0.96 8.91
N CYS A 253 10.56 -2.26 8.60
CA CYS A 253 11.60 -3.27 8.69
C CYS A 253 11.63 -4.12 7.42
N VAL A 254 12.61 -3.88 6.55
CA VAL A 254 12.84 -4.65 5.31
C VAL A 254 14.06 -5.56 5.38
N THR A 255 14.94 -5.39 6.37
CA THR A 255 16.09 -6.28 6.60
C THR A 255 15.98 -7.01 7.94
N ALA A 256 16.67 -8.15 8.06
CA ALA A 256 16.75 -8.90 9.32
C ALA A 256 17.33 -8.03 10.46
N ALA A 257 18.34 -7.20 10.16
CA ALA A 257 18.95 -6.31 11.15
C ALA A 257 17.95 -5.26 11.67
N GLN A 258 17.15 -4.65 10.79
CA GLN A 258 16.09 -3.72 11.20
C GLN A 258 15.06 -4.41 12.08
N LEU A 259 14.62 -5.61 11.71
CA LEU A 259 13.64 -6.38 12.47
C LEU A 259 14.15 -6.72 13.88
N VAL A 260 15.38 -7.21 14.00
CA VAL A 260 16.00 -7.54 15.29
C VAL A 260 16.07 -6.31 16.20
N VAL A 261 16.49 -5.16 15.66
CA VAL A 261 16.57 -3.91 16.43
C VAL A 261 15.18 -3.42 16.84
N ALA A 262 14.17 -3.54 15.97
CA ALA A 262 12.79 -3.18 16.30
C ALA A 262 12.19 -4.07 17.39
N ILE A 263 12.39 -5.40 17.30
CA ILE A 263 11.97 -6.36 18.33
C ILE A 263 12.63 -6.04 19.67
N ALA A 264 13.95 -5.80 19.67
CA ALA A 264 14.68 -5.46 20.89
C ALA A 264 14.18 -4.15 21.52
N ALA A 265 13.91 -3.12 20.72
CA ALA A 265 13.40 -1.85 21.21
C ALA A 265 11.98 -1.99 21.81
N LEU A 266 11.09 -2.72 21.15
CA LEU A 266 9.73 -2.99 21.65
C LEU A 266 9.75 -3.85 22.94
N ARG A 267 10.64 -4.83 23.03
CA ARG A 267 10.84 -5.60 24.28
C ARG A 267 11.31 -4.71 25.43
N ALA A 268 12.21 -3.77 25.15
CA ALA A 268 12.78 -2.90 26.18
C ALA A 268 11.83 -1.78 26.63
N ALA A 269 11.11 -1.16 25.69
CA ALA A 269 10.16 -0.08 25.98
C ALA A 269 8.80 -0.58 26.49
N GLY A 270 8.44 -1.83 26.19
CA GLY A 270 7.07 -2.34 26.29
C GLY A 270 6.31 -2.20 24.97
N THR A 271 5.12 -2.79 24.90
CA THR A 271 4.28 -2.78 23.70
C THR A 271 2.96 -2.05 23.94
N HIS A 272 2.42 -1.52 22.86
CA HIS A 272 1.07 -0.99 22.79
C HIS A 272 0.19 -1.88 21.87
N PRO A 273 -1.11 -2.10 22.17
CA PRO A 273 -1.96 -3.05 21.42
C PRO A 273 -2.16 -2.78 19.93
N ARG A 274 -1.73 -1.59 19.46
CA ARG A 274 -1.82 -1.17 18.05
C ARG A 274 -0.44 -0.94 17.43
N ASP A 275 0.63 -1.41 18.08
CA ASP A 275 1.97 -1.38 17.50
C ASP A 275 2.05 -2.29 16.28
N ARG A 276 2.85 -1.84 15.31
CA ARG A 276 2.97 -2.48 14.00
C ARG A 276 4.42 -2.61 13.57
N ILE A 277 4.73 -3.75 12.94
CA ILE A 277 5.91 -3.90 12.09
C ILE A 277 5.44 -3.80 10.64
N GLU A 278 6.03 -2.88 9.89
CA GLU A 278 5.72 -2.67 8.49
C GLU A 278 6.73 -3.42 7.62
N HIS A 279 6.22 -4.04 6.56
CA HIS A 279 6.92 -4.92 5.64
C HIS A 279 7.29 -6.28 6.24
N ALA A 280 8.19 -6.32 7.23
CA ALA A 280 8.82 -7.55 7.69
C ALA A 280 9.31 -8.40 6.48
N ALA A 281 10.02 -7.75 5.55
CA ALA A 281 10.35 -8.37 4.27
C ALA A 281 11.28 -9.59 4.43
N VAL A 282 12.17 -9.56 5.42
CA VAL A 282 13.04 -10.68 5.82
C VAL A 282 12.74 -11.01 7.29
N VAL A 283 12.32 -12.24 7.57
CA VAL A 283 12.04 -12.72 8.92
C VAL A 283 12.81 -14.02 9.18
N PRO A 284 13.93 -13.97 9.91
CA PRO A 284 14.63 -15.16 10.37
C PRO A 284 13.75 -16.04 11.27
N ASP A 285 14.00 -17.36 11.30
CA ASP A 285 13.23 -18.33 12.10
C ASP A 285 13.14 -17.94 13.58
N ASP A 286 14.25 -17.49 14.15
CA ASP A 286 14.34 -17.11 15.57
C ASP A 286 13.43 -15.91 15.92
N ASN A 287 13.06 -15.08 14.94
CA ASN A 287 12.23 -13.89 15.18
C ASN A 287 10.72 -14.15 15.06
N LEU A 288 10.28 -15.31 14.58
CA LEU A 288 8.85 -15.65 14.50
C LEU A 288 8.21 -15.71 15.89
N ALA A 289 8.88 -16.40 16.83
CA ALA A 289 8.42 -16.52 18.21
C ALA A 289 8.47 -15.17 18.94
N ASP A 290 9.50 -14.36 18.67
CA ASP A 290 9.63 -13.01 19.23
C ASP A 290 8.46 -12.11 18.83
N LEU A 291 8.08 -12.09 17.55
CA LEU A 291 6.95 -11.31 17.05
C LEU A 291 5.62 -11.77 17.67
N ALA A 292 5.44 -13.08 17.82
CA ALA A 292 4.24 -13.65 18.43
C ALA A 292 4.12 -13.30 19.92
N GLU A 293 5.23 -13.34 20.66
CA GLU A 293 5.28 -12.95 22.07
C GLU A 293 4.98 -11.46 22.27
N LEU A 294 5.51 -10.60 21.40
CA LEU A 294 5.23 -9.16 21.43
C LEU A 294 3.76 -8.82 21.11
N GLY A 295 3.06 -9.69 20.38
CA GLY A 295 1.67 -9.46 19.96
C GLY A 295 1.49 -8.31 18.97
N VAL A 296 2.58 -7.89 18.32
CA VAL A 296 2.56 -6.78 17.35
C VAL A 296 1.99 -7.24 16.01
N THR A 297 1.24 -6.36 15.34
CA THR A 297 0.70 -6.69 14.01
C THR A 297 1.76 -6.49 12.94
N VAL A 298 1.96 -7.49 12.08
CA VAL A 298 2.78 -7.35 10.87
C VAL A 298 1.89 -6.95 9.69
N VAL A 299 2.22 -5.84 9.02
CA VAL A 299 1.57 -5.44 7.77
C VAL A 299 2.56 -5.57 6.62
N THR A 300 2.31 -6.53 5.73
CA THR A 300 3.28 -6.99 4.71
C THR A 300 2.71 -6.96 3.28
N GLN A 301 3.59 -7.07 2.27
CA GLN A 301 3.30 -6.77 0.86
C GLN A 301 3.74 -7.91 -0.07
N PRO A 302 2.93 -8.98 -0.18
CA PRO A 302 3.25 -10.14 -1.02
C PRO A 302 3.39 -9.81 -2.50
N ASN A 303 2.79 -8.71 -2.99
CA ASN A 303 2.96 -8.24 -4.38
C ASN A 303 4.42 -8.02 -4.74
N PHE A 304 5.30 -7.68 -3.79
CA PHE A 304 6.72 -7.57 -4.08
C PHE A 304 7.38 -8.89 -4.51
N VAL A 305 6.84 -10.05 -4.15
CA VAL A 305 7.29 -11.33 -4.72
C VAL A 305 6.97 -11.40 -6.21
N ALA A 306 5.76 -11.00 -6.61
CA ALA A 306 5.33 -11.02 -8.01
C ALA A 306 6.02 -9.93 -8.85
N GLU A 307 6.37 -8.80 -8.25
CA GLU A 307 7.00 -7.66 -8.94
C GLU A 307 8.53 -7.75 -8.99
N ARG A 308 9.15 -8.33 -7.95
CA ARG A 308 10.59 -8.22 -7.69
C ARG A 308 11.25 -9.57 -7.36
N GLY A 309 10.50 -10.67 -7.42
CA GLY A 309 10.96 -12.00 -7.05
C GLY A 309 12.25 -12.44 -7.76
N ASP A 310 12.39 -12.14 -9.05
CA ASP A 310 13.61 -12.49 -9.80
C ASP A 310 14.86 -11.78 -9.28
N GLN A 311 14.71 -10.56 -8.77
CA GLN A 311 15.81 -9.81 -8.18
C GLN A 311 16.17 -10.36 -6.82
N TYR A 312 15.17 -10.73 -6.00
CA TYR A 312 15.44 -11.43 -4.74
C TYR A 312 16.19 -12.74 -4.98
N LEU A 313 15.81 -13.51 -6.00
CA LEU A 313 16.50 -14.74 -6.37
C LEU A 313 17.96 -14.51 -6.78
N ALA A 314 18.27 -13.34 -7.36
CA ALA A 314 19.62 -13.00 -7.82
C ALA A 314 20.50 -12.34 -6.75
N GLU A 315 19.91 -11.54 -5.85
CA GLU A 315 20.64 -10.66 -4.93
C GLU A 315 20.66 -11.17 -3.48
N VAL A 316 19.67 -11.94 -3.05
CA VAL A 316 19.61 -12.52 -1.71
C VAL A 316 20.29 -13.89 -1.73
N PRO A 317 21.11 -14.25 -0.73
CA PRO A 317 21.67 -15.61 -0.60
C PRO A 317 20.58 -16.68 -0.65
N ALA A 318 20.85 -17.78 -1.36
CA ALA A 318 19.83 -18.82 -1.62
C ALA A 318 19.31 -19.51 -0.34
N ASP A 319 20.13 -19.57 0.70
CA ASP A 319 19.81 -20.09 2.03
C ASP A 319 18.99 -19.11 2.89
N GLU A 320 18.78 -17.88 2.42
CA GLU A 320 17.91 -16.88 3.05
C GLU A 320 16.59 -16.68 2.27
N HIS A 321 16.40 -17.33 1.12
CA HIS A 321 15.20 -17.15 0.28
C HIS A 321 13.90 -17.54 0.98
N ASP A 322 13.95 -18.52 1.89
CA ASP A 322 12.80 -18.94 2.67
C ASP A 322 12.44 -17.96 3.80
N GLN A 323 13.30 -16.95 4.03
CA GLN A 323 13.06 -15.88 5.00
C GLN A 323 12.25 -14.71 4.42
N LEU A 324 11.99 -14.71 3.11
CA LEU A 324 11.38 -13.60 2.38
C LEU A 324 9.84 -13.63 2.41
N TRP A 325 9.23 -12.54 2.87
CA TRP A 325 7.78 -12.29 2.80
C TRP A 325 6.92 -13.43 3.39
N ARG A 326 7.27 -13.94 4.57
CA ARG A 326 6.84 -15.25 5.11
C ARG A 326 5.42 -15.33 5.67
N LEU A 327 4.41 -15.20 4.81
CA LEU A 327 3.01 -15.17 5.24
C LEU A 327 2.56 -16.43 5.99
N ALA A 328 2.91 -17.63 5.53
CA ALA A 328 2.45 -18.85 6.18
C ALA A 328 3.15 -19.03 7.54
N SER A 329 4.47 -18.84 7.59
CA SER A 329 5.24 -18.97 8.83
C SER A 329 4.79 -17.97 9.91
N LEU A 330 4.55 -16.70 9.54
CA LEU A 330 4.02 -15.69 10.48
C LEU A 330 2.67 -16.12 11.07
N ARG A 331 1.77 -16.64 10.23
CA ARG A 331 0.45 -17.12 10.68
C ARG A 331 0.54 -18.36 11.54
N ASP A 332 1.38 -19.32 11.18
CA ASP A 332 1.57 -20.57 11.92
C ASP A 332 2.16 -20.28 13.31
N ALA A 333 3.01 -19.26 13.42
CA ALA A 333 3.52 -18.72 14.67
C ALA A 333 2.48 -17.88 15.46
N ARG A 334 1.27 -17.67 14.91
CA ARG A 334 0.19 -16.85 15.47
C ARG A 334 0.53 -15.36 15.60
N VAL A 335 1.41 -14.84 14.75
CA VAL A 335 1.60 -13.39 14.59
C VAL A 335 0.35 -12.82 13.91
N PRO A 336 -0.24 -11.72 14.41
CA PRO A 336 -1.30 -11.01 13.69
C PRO A 336 -0.75 -10.44 12.38
N VAL A 337 -1.39 -10.75 11.24
CA VAL A 337 -0.91 -10.34 9.91
C VAL A 337 -2.04 -9.70 9.11
N ALA A 338 -1.74 -8.58 8.47
CA ALA A 338 -2.58 -7.96 7.44
C ALA A 338 -1.76 -7.65 6.19
N LEU A 339 -2.46 -7.40 5.08
CA LEU A 339 -1.83 -7.12 3.78
C LEU A 339 -2.02 -5.66 3.37
N SER A 340 -1.13 -5.21 2.50
CA SER A 340 -1.20 -3.90 1.87
C SER A 340 -0.49 -3.93 0.51
N THR A 341 -0.60 -2.86 -0.25
CA THR A 341 0.08 -2.74 -1.56
C THR A 341 1.38 -1.94 -1.51
N ASP A 342 1.53 -1.04 -0.52
CA ASP A 342 2.60 -0.04 -0.47
C ASP A 342 2.63 0.88 -1.71
N MET A 343 1.44 1.21 -2.24
CA MET A 343 1.31 2.12 -3.37
C MET A 343 1.91 3.51 -3.05
N PRO A 344 2.71 4.11 -3.96
CA PRO A 344 3.01 3.68 -5.33
C PRO A 344 4.31 2.89 -5.48
N PHE A 345 4.95 2.47 -4.39
CA PHE A 345 6.18 1.69 -4.46
C PHE A 345 5.89 0.25 -4.90
N GLY A 346 4.76 -0.31 -4.49
CA GLY A 346 4.13 -1.47 -5.14
C GLY A 346 2.96 -1.06 -6.04
N HIS A 347 2.46 -2.01 -6.85
CA HIS A 347 1.24 -1.79 -7.61
C HIS A 347 0.03 -1.69 -6.66
N GLY A 348 -0.76 -0.62 -6.81
CA GLY A 348 -1.91 -0.32 -5.94
C GLY A 348 -3.16 -1.18 -6.12
N ASP A 349 -3.04 -2.38 -6.71
CA ASP A 349 -4.14 -3.32 -6.86
C ASP A 349 -4.08 -4.39 -5.75
N PRO A 350 -5.00 -4.36 -4.76
CA PRO A 350 -5.02 -5.33 -3.67
C PRO A 350 -5.29 -6.75 -4.16
N TRP A 351 -6.01 -6.94 -5.27
CA TRP A 351 -6.32 -8.27 -5.81
C TRP A 351 -5.07 -8.94 -6.37
N THR A 352 -4.20 -8.17 -7.03
CA THR A 352 -2.86 -8.63 -7.42
C THR A 352 -2.00 -8.99 -6.22
N ALA A 353 -2.05 -8.22 -5.13
CA ALA A 353 -1.37 -8.59 -3.88
C ALA A 353 -1.91 -9.90 -3.28
N MET A 354 -3.23 -10.13 -3.31
CA MET A 354 -3.84 -11.39 -2.88
C MET A 354 -3.36 -12.56 -3.74
N ARG A 355 -3.33 -12.43 -5.07
CA ARG A 355 -2.79 -13.46 -5.97
C ARG A 355 -1.32 -13.74 -5.69
N ALA A 356 -0.52 -12.71 -5.42
CA ALA A 356 0.88 -12.89 -5.07
C ALA A 356 1.05 -13.65 -3.74
N ALA A 357 0.14 -13.45 -2.77
CA ALA A 357 0.12 -14.22 -1.52
C ALA A 357 -0.20 -15.71 -1.73
N VAL A 358 -1.07 -16.02 -2.71
CA VAL A 358 -1.49 -17.39 -3.02
C VAL A 358 -0.45 -18.13 -3.85
N HIS A 359 0.08 -17.48 -4.89
CA HIS A 359 0.90 -18.14 -5.89
C HIS A 359 2.41 -17.91 -5.70
N ARG A 360 2.80 -16.75 -5.17
CA ARG A 360 4.20 -16.35 -4.96
C ARG A 360 5.09 -16.54 -6.21
N THR A 361 4.48 -16.39 -7.38
CA THR A 361 5.15 -16.55 -8.67
C THR A 361 5.89 -15.26 -9.01
N THR A 362 7.20 -15.37 -9.24
CA THR A 362 8.06 -14.26 -9.69
C THR A 362 7.79 -13.90 -11.16
N PRO A 363 8.30 -12.77 -11.69
CA PRO A 363 8.13 -12.43 -13.10
C PRO A 363 8.63 -13.51 -14.07
N SER A 364 9.70 -14.24 -13.75
CA SER A 364 10.20 -15.35 -14.57
C SER A 364 9.43 -16.67 -14.39
N GLY A 365 8.38 -16.70 -13.57
CA GLY A 365 7.56 -17.90 -13.33
C GLY A 365 8.07 -18.83 -12.22
N VAL A 366 9.08 -18.43 -11.44
CA VAL A 366 9.57 -19.24 -10.31
C VAL A 366 8.64 -19.05 -9.12
N VAL A 367 8.36 -20.10 -8.35
CA VAL A 367 7.62 -19.97 -7.08
C VAL A 367 8.62 -19.72 -5.96
N LEU A 368 8.70 -18.48 -5.47
CA LEU A 368 9.61 -18.10 -4.39
C LEU A 368 9.03 -18.54 -3.04
N GLY A 369 9.64 -19.51 -2.37
CA GLY A 369 9.20 -19.94 -1.04
C GLY A 369 7.80 -20.55 -1.03
N ALA A 370 7.58 -21.65 -1.75
CA ALA A 370 6.26 -22.29 -1.92
C ALA A 370 5.54 -22.65 -0.59
N ARG A 371 6.29 -22.87 0.51
CA ARG A 371 5.71 -23.10 1.85
C ARG A 371 5.01 -21.87 2.43
N GLU A 372 5.34 -20.67 1.92
CA GLU A 372 4.81 -19.39 2.38
C GLU A 372 3.53 -18.97 1.64
N CYS A 373 3.01 -19.80 0.72
CA CYS A 373 1.72 -19.59 0.09
C CYS A 373 0.58 -19.73 1.10
N VAL A 374 -0.46 -18.89 0.98
CA VAL A 374 -1.68 -18.97 1.79
C VAL A 374 -2.90 -19.24 0.92
N SER A 375 -4.02 -19.66 1.52
CA SER A 375 -5.27 -19.83 0.77
C SER A 375 -5.81 -18.49 0.25
N ALA A 376 -6.53 -18.50 -0.87
CA ALA A 376 -7.18 -17.31 -1.41
C ALA A 376 -8.11 -16.63 -0.40
N ARG A 377 -8.86 -17.41 0.38
CA ARG A 377 -9.72 -16.88 1.44
C ARG A 377 -8.90 -16.15 2.50
N THR A 378 -7.77 -16.72 2.91
CA THR A 378 -6.85 -16.08 3.86
C THR A 378 -6.33 -14.76 3.29
N ALA A 379 -5.80 -14.76 2.07
CA ALA A 379 -5.27 -13.56 1.42
C ALA A 379 -6.32 -12.45 1.33
N LEU A 380 -7.54 -12.77 0.91
CA LEU A 380 -8.65 -11.82 0.82
C LEU A 380 -9.00 -11.26 2.20
N THR A 381 -9.14 -12.12 3.23
CA THR A 381 -9.52 -11.67 4.58
C THR A 381 -8.52 -10.71 5.22
N MET A 382 -7.24 -10.76 4.82
CA MET A 382 -6.20 -9.85 5.32
C MET A 382 -6.31 -8.41 4.80
N PHE A 383 -7.20 -8.14 3.84
CA PHE A 383 -7.61 -6.79 3.41
C PHE A 383 -8.97 -6.36 4.01
N LEU A 384 -9.60 -7.20 4.84
CA LEU A 384 -10.91 -6.91 5.46
C LEU A 384 -10.77 -6.38 6.90
N GLY A 385 -9.53 -6.14 7.33
CA GLY A 385 -9.19 -5.61 8.65
C GLY A 385 -9.77 -4.22 8.92
N ARG A 386 -9.65 -3.76 10.18
CA ARG A 386 -9.94 -2.37 10.58
C ARG A 386 -8.66 -1.54 10.46
N ALA A 387 -8.80 -0.23 10.26
CA ALA A 387 -7.64 0.66 10.12
C ALA A 387 -6.71 0.65 11.35
N ASP A 388 -7.30 0.58 12.55
CA ASP A 388 -6.63 0.60 13.86
C ASP A 388 -6.27 -0.79 14.39
N GLN A 389 -6.89 -1.84 13.85
CA GLN A 389 -6.65 -3.25 14.17
C GLN A 389 -6.67 -4.06 12.86
N PRO A 390 -5.56 -4.06 12.09
CA PRO A 390 -5.53 -4.65 10.75
C PRO A 390 -5.84 -6.15 10.68
N ASP A 391 -5.57 -6.91 11.74
CA ASP A 391 -5.87 -8.34 11.82
C ASP A 391 -7.35 -8.64 12.16
N ARG A 392 -8.08 -7.63 12.67
CA ARG A 392 -9.49 -7.77 13.05
C ARG A 392 -10.41 -7.62 11.85
N VAL A 393 -10.72 -8.75 11.23
CA VAL A 393 -11.63 -8.86 10.08
C VAL A 393 -13.03 -8.30 10.42
N ARG A 394 -13.53 -7.39 9.58
CA ARG A 394 -14.91 -6.89 9.62
C ARG A 394 -15.88 -7.93 9.07
N SER A 395 -17.14 -7.85 9.48
CA SER A 395 -18.23 -8.69 8.94
C SER A 395 -19.32 -7.85 8.28
N VAL A 396 -20.11 -8.46 7.40
CA VAL A 396 -21.34 -7.85 6.87
C VAL A 396 -22.48 -8.16 7.84
N GLN A 397 -22.64 -7.33 8.87
CA GLN A 397 -23.65 -7.50 9.93
C GLN A 397 -24.20 -6.14 10.38
N PRO A 398 -25.44 -6.07 10.90
CA PRO A 398 -26.00 -4.83 11.43
C PRO A 398 -25.07 -4.15 12.44
N GLY A 399 -24.89 -2.84 12.30
CA GLY A 399 -24.02 -2.03 13.14
C GLY A 399 -22.59 -1.87 12.62
N GLU A 400 -22.10 -2.74 11.74
CA GLU A 400 -20.81 -2.53 11.06
C GLU A 400 -20.86 -1.33 10.10
N PRO A 401 -19.72 -0.70 9.75
CA PRO A 401 -19.69 0.41 8.78
C PRO A 401 -20.36 0.04 7.47
N GLY A 402 -21.06 1.00 6.86
CA GLY A 402 -21.71 0.84 5.55
C GLY A 402 -20.73 0.87 4.39
N ASP A 403 -19.61 0.18 4.53
CA ASP A 403 -18.48 0.17 3.62
C ASP A 403 -18.39 -1.23 3.02
N LEU A 404 -18.76 -1.36 1.75
CA LEU A 404 -18.96 -2.65 1.11
C LEU A 404 -18.30 -2.69 -0.27
N CYS A 405 -17.72 -3.84 -0.60
CA CYS A 405 -17.29 -4.19 -1.94
C CYS A 405 -18.27 -5.24 -2.48
N VAL A 406 -18.86 -4.96 -3.63
CA VAL A 406 -19.81 -5.85 -4.30
C VAL A 406 -19.15 -6.37 -5.57
N LEU A 407 -19.10 -7.68 -5.72
CA LEU A 407 -18.57 -8.37 -6.89
C LEU A 407 -19.73 -8.85 -7.77
N ASN A 408 -19.51 -8.93 -9.09
CA ASN A 408 -20.46 -9.56 -10.02
C ASN A 408 -20.39 -11.10 -9.98
N GLU A 409 -19.33 -11.66 -9.39
CA GLU A 409 -19.10 -13.11 -9.30
C GLU A 409 -19.45 -13.69 -7.92
N PRO A 410 -19.91 -14.95 -7.85
CA PRO A 410 -20.17 -15.65 -6.59
C PRO A 410 -18.86 -16.00 -5.84
N PRO A 411 -18.91 -16.34 -4.54
CA PRO A 411 -17.71 -16.45 -3.70
C PRO A 411 -16.67 -17.46 -4.18
N HIS A 412 -17.10 -18.56 -4.80
CA HIS A 412 -16.18 -19.59 -5.28
C HIS A 412 -15.35 -19.11 -6.48
N THR A 413 -15.96 -18.37 -7.40
CA THR A 413 -15.25 -17.74 -8.54
C THR A 413 -14.38 -16.60 -8.03
N ALA A 414 -14.90 -15.74 -7.16
CA ALA A 414 -14.15 -14.62 -6.59
C ALA A 414 -12.85 -15.07 -5.90
N LEU A 415 -12.92 -16.18 -5.15
CA LEU A 415 -11.75 -16.78 -4.49
C LEU A 415 -10.84 -17.54 -5.44
N ALA A 416 -11.32 -18.04 -6.57
CA ALA A 416 -10.49 -18.71 -7.56
C ALA A 416 -9.66 -17.71 -8.37
N GLU A 417 -10.26 -16.58 -8.76
CA GLU A 417 -9.66 -15.62 -9.70
C GLU A 417 -8.92 -14.47 -9.00
N LEU A 418 -9.44 -13.99 -7.86
CA LEU A 418 -8.91 -12.84 -7.11
C LEU A 418 -8.55 -11.67 -8.05
N ASP A 419 -9.55 -11.08 -8.70
CA ASP A 419 -9.38 -10.09 -9.77
C ASP A 419 -10.23 -8.83 -9.53
N ALA A 420 -9.61 -7.66 -9.70
CA ALA A 420 -10.26 -6.37 -9.52
C ALA A 420 -11.39 -6.12 -10.53
N GLY A 421 -11.34 -6.74 -11.72
CA GLY A 421 -12.36 -6.63 -12.75
C GLY A 421 -13.70 -7.25 -12.37
N MET A 422 -13.76 -8.04 -11.29
CA MET A 422 -15.02 -8.54 -10.73
C MET A 422 -15.74 -7.51 -9.87
N VAL A 423 -15.10 -6.39 -9.49
CA VAL A 423 -15.73 -5.37 -8.65
C VAL A 423 -16.83 -4.67 -9.44
N ALA A 424 -18.07 -4.95 -9.06
CA ALA A 424 -19.26 -4.35 -9.65
C ALA A 424 -19.59 -3.00 -9.01
N ALA A 425 -19.38 -2.88 -7.69
CA ALA A 425 -19.64 -1.65 -6.97
C ALA A 425 -18.79 -1.51 -5.72
N THR A 426 -18.50 -0.26 -5.37
CA THR A 426 -17.89 0.12 -4.09
C THR A 426 -18.81 1.10 -3.39
N ILE A 427 -19.11 0.81 -2.13
CA ILE A 427 -20.03 1.58 -1.29
C ILE A 427 -19.25 2.08 -0.08
N ILE A 428 -19.38 3.37 0.23
CA ILE A 428 -18.70 4.03 1.35
C ILE A 428 -19.75 4.80 2.13
N GLY A 429 -20.00 4.40 3.38
CA GLY A 429 -21.01 5.02 4.24
C GLY A 429 -22.43 4.93 3.66
N GLY A 430 -22.73 3.86 2.90
CA GLY A 430 -24.02 3.65 2.25
C GLY A 430 -24.20 4.44 0.93
N GLU A 431 -23.21 5.21 0.51
CA GLU A 431 -23.19 5.87 -0.79
C GLU A 431 -22.45 5.01 -1.82
N LEU A 432 -23.04 4.86 -3.00
CA LEU A 432 -22.39 4.21 -4.16
C LEU A 432 -21.30 5.15 -4.72
N VAL A 433 -20.04 4.79 -4.56
CA VAL A 433 -18.88 5.62 -4.98
C VAL A 433 -18.21 5.13 -6.26
N TYR A 434 -18.45 3.87 -6.62
CA TYR A 434 -18.02 3.27 -7.87
C TYR A 434 -19.08 2.26 -8.31
N PHE A 435 -19.30 2.20 -9.62
CA PHE A 435 -20.17 1.23 -10.26
C PHE A 435 -19.58 0.89 -11.64
N ALA A 436 -19.32 -0.38 -11.90
CA ALA A 436 -18.88 -0.85 -13.20
C ALA A 436 -20.08 -0.81 -14.18
N MET A 437 -19.93 -0.08 -15.28
CA MET A 437 -20.97 0.03 -16.33
C MET A 437 -20.94 -1.14 -17.29
#